data_AF-A0A3N5XDM2-F1
#
_entry.id   AF-A0A3N5XDM2-F1
#
_cell.length_a   1.000
_cell.length_b   1.000
_cell.length_c   1.000
_cell.angle_alpha   90.00
_cell.angle_beta   90.00
_cell.angle_gamma   90.00
#
_symmetry.space_group_name_H-M   'P 1'
#
loop_
_entity.id
_entity.type
_entity.pdbx_description
1 polymer ?
#
loop_
_entity_poly.entity_id
_entity_poly.type
_entity_poly.pdbx_seq_one_letter_code
_entity_poly.pdbx_strand_id
1 'polypeptide(L)'
;MNLRPQLLFGLSVLLVFCGMTSALAQDPATPPEGVTPESDWLYAKHLEQVQGTIMKEADLNVRIQKLDNFTRKLPPTAKIRPYMESFFLQTAEEMQKAGKAQEATAVMTKVGELFPNSPTVKAQQFMTAYQNKDYPKVITLGEELNAANPNPQMTAMLAQAYMATNNGPKAVEYSQKLLDATGPKEGAFYLLYLAEYYNAQKDVPKAMEYYNKFLETFPEDQPPQGWAADVWNRHKATAYMLKAGQAYTAKDYPTALQNLEQSVKFAPKNDTAYYMMGMSYWRQQNLDKAEESFAKATAVGGPASAKAREYLEQIWKPRHNNTTDGLEAFIAKAKTDLKI
;
A
#
# COMPACT_ATOMS: atom_id res chain seq x y z
N MET A 1 7.47 105.33 -32.18
CA MET A 1 8.48 104.42 -32.76
C MET A 1 8.11 102.98 -32.42
N ASN A 2 7.76 102.20 -33.45
CA ASN A 2 7.99 100.76 -33.65
C ASN A 2 8.23 99.83 -32.43
N LEU A 3 7.30 98.89 -32.16
CA LEU A 3 7.40 97.43 -32.44
C LEU A 3 6.40 96.58 -31.60
N ARG A 4 5.78 95.59 -32.27
CA ARG A 4 4.98 94.41 -31.79
C ARG A 4 5.86 93.45 -30.94
N PRO A 5 5.37 92.40 -30.18
CA PRO A 5 4.38 91.36 -30.59
C PRO A 5 3.50 90.68 -29.46
N GLN A 6 2.27 90.24 -29.75
CA GLN A 6 1.74 88.85 -29.95
C GLN A 6 1.56 87.89 -28.74
N LEU A 7 0.30 87.41 -28.58
CA LEU A 7 -0.16 85.99 -28.42
C LEU A 7 0.11 85.29 -27.07
N LEU A 8 -0.67 84.34 -26.51
CA LEU A 8 -1.90 83.59 -26.81
C LEU A 8 -2.39 82.90 -25.50
N PHE A 9 -3.69 82.72 -25.38
CA PHE A 9 -4.42 81.52 -24.88
C PHE A 9 -4.08 80.92 -23.51
N GLY A 10 -5.01 81.13 -22.58
CA GLY A 10 -5.43 80.07 -21.66
C GLY A 10 -6.66 79.37 -22.24
N LEU A 11 -6.55 78.07 -22.54
CA LEU A 11 -7.72 77.20 -22.68
C LEU A 11 -7.36 75.79 -22.23
N SER A 12 -8.03 75.40 -21.17
CA SER A 12 -8.01 74.12 -20.49
C SER A 12 -8.36 72.99 -21.44
N VAL A 13 -7.48 71.99 -21.58
CA VAL A 13 -7.81 70.70 -22.19
C VAL A 13 -7.89 69.66 -21.09
N LEU A 14 -9.13 69.30 -20.75
CA LEU A 14 -9.48 68.07 -20.06
C LEU A 14 -9.10 66.89 -20.96
N LEU A 15 -8.02 66.18 -20.63
CA LEU A 15 -7.68 64.91 -21.25
C LEU A 15 -8.36 63.78 -20.48
N VAL A 16 -9.54 63.40 -20.98
CA VAL A 16 -10.16 62.10 -20.71
C VAL A 16 -9.27 61.04 -21.35
N PHE A 17 -8.42 60.40 -20.55
CA PHE A 17 -7.72 59.19 -20.98
C PHE A 17 -8.70 58.02 -20.95
N CYS A 18 -9.35 57.81 -22.09
CA CYS A 18 -10.02 56.57 -22.44
C CYS A 18 -8.92 55.52 -22.72
N GLY A 19 -8.41 54.90 -21.65
CA GLY A 19 -7.52 53.76 -21.73
C GLY A 19 -8.33 52.48 -21.74
N MET A 20 -8.67 51.97 -22.92
CA MET A 20 -8.99 50.55 -23.07
C MET A 20 -7.69 49.75 -22.84
N THR A 21 -7.35 49.50 -21.59
CA THR A 21 -6.47 48.38 -21.25
C THR A 21 -7.35 47.13 -21.29
N SER A 22 -6.96 46.17 -22.12
CA SER A 22 -7.60 44.88 -22.23
C SER A 22 -7.79 44.28 -20.83
N ALA A 23 -9.02 43.88 -20.53
CA ALA A 23 -9.52 43.39 -19.25
C ALA A 23 -9.00 41.98 -18.86
N LEU A 24 -7.72 41.73 -19.10
CA LEU A 24 -6.98 40.59 -18.56
C LEU A 24 -6.36 41.07 -17.24
N ALA A 25 -6.55 40.31 -16.17
CA ALA A 25 -6.29 40.70 -14.77
C ALA A 25 -5.05 41.59 -14.56
N GLN A 26 -5.18 42.61 -13.71
CA GLN A 26 -4.11 43.50 -13.27
C GLN A 26 -2.87 42.69 -12.85
N ASP A 27 -1.68 43.19 -13.20
CA ASP A 27 -0.42 42.58 -12.79
C ASP A 27 -0.37 42.38 -11.26
N PRO A 28 0.29 41.32 -10.77
CA PRO A 28 0.48 41.14 -9.33
C PRO A 28 1.07 42.40 -8.70
N ALA A 29 0.53 42.83 -7.56
CA ALA A 29 1.03 43.98 -6.83
C ALA A 29 2.55 43.84 -6.61
N THR A 30 3.29 44.93 -6.80
CA THR A 30 4.73 44.97 -6.55
C THR A 30 4.99 45.38 -5.10
N PRO A 31 5.99 44.79 -4.43
CA PRO A 31 6.35 45.22 -3.08
C PRO A 31 7.00 46.61 -3.11
N PRO A 32 6.71 47.47 -2.11
CA PRO A 32 7.47 48.70 -1.91
C PRO A 32 8.91 48.39 -1.50
N GLU A 33 9.78 49.40 -1.56
CA GLU A 33 11.19 49.26 -1.20
C GLU A 33 11.35 48.70 0.22
N GLY A 34 12.22 47.70 0.38
CA GLY A 34 12.46 47.01 1.65
C GLY A 34 11.47 45.88 1.97
N VAL A 35 10.43 45.66 1.18
CA VAL A 35 9.49 44.54 1.36
C VAL A 35 9.86 43.37 0.44
N THR A 36 10.02 42.17 1.00
CA THR A 36 10.42 40.99 0.22
C THR A 36 9.20 40.26 -0.38
N PRO A 37 9.40 39.44 -1.44
CA PRO A 37 8.33 38.60 -2.00
C PRO A 37 7.68 37.62 -1.03
N GLU A 38 8.39 37.22 0.02
CA GLU A 38 7.94 36.28 1.05
C GLU A 38 7.14 36.98 2.17
N SER A 39 7.03 38.31 2.15
CA SER A 39 6.38 39.09 3.20
C SER A 39 4.88 38.82 3.32
N ASP A 40 4.35 38.89 4.55
CA ASP A 40 2.92 38.79 4.82
C ASP A 40 2.11 39.93 4.19
N TRP A 41 2.73 41.12 4.10
CA TRP A 41 2.12 42.27 3.44
C TRP A 41 1.84 41.99 1.97
N LEU A 42 2.85 41.48 1.24
CA LEU A 42 2.70 41.21 -0.18
C LEU A 42 1.75 40.03 -0.42
N TYR A 43 1.82 38.99 0.43
CA TYR A 43 0.86 37.89 0.44
C TYR A 43 -0.58 38.40 0.54
N ALA A 44 -0.87 39.27 1.52
CA ALA A 44 -2.21 39.82 1.72
C ALA A 44 -2.70 40.62 0.49
N LYS A 45 -1.80 41.40 -0.14
CA LYS A 45 -2.13 42.16 -1.35
C LYS A 45 -2.42 41.27 -2.54
N HIS A 46 -1.61 40.24 -2.77
CA HIS A 46 -1.88 39.27 -3.83
C HIS A 46 -3.18 38.50 -3.57
N LEU A 47 -3.44 38.12 -2.31
CA LEU A 47 -4.66 37.40 -1.95
C LEU A 47 -5.91 38.26 -2.18
N GLU A 48 -5.85 39.55 -1.81
CA GLU A 48 -6.89 40.54 -2.09
C GLU A 48 -7.16 40.66 -3.60
N GLN A 49 -6.13 40.71 -4.45
CA GLN A 49 -6.31 40.75 -5.91
C GLN A 49 -6.97 39.47 -6.44
N VAL A 50 -6.51 38.30 -5.98
CA VAL A 50 -7.02 37.01 -6.45
C VAL A 50 -8.48 36.83 -6.01
N GLN A 51 -8.78 36.96 -4.72
CA GLN A 51 -10.13 36.74 -4.18
C GLN A 51 -11.10 37.88 -4.53
N GLY A 52 -10.62 39.12 -4.47
CA GLY A 52 -11.42 40.33 -4.63
C GLY A 52 -11.76 40.65 -6.08
N THR A 53 -10.93 40.20 -7.03
CA THR A 53 -11.05 40.54 -8.45
C THR A 53 -11.09 39.30 -9.34
N ILE A 54 -10.10 38.41 -9.27
CA ILE A 54 -10.01 37.29 -10.22
C ILE A 54 -11.12 36.27 -9.96
N MET A 55 -11.30 35.81 -8.73
CA MET A 55 -12.29 34.80 -8.37
C MET A 55 -13.74 35.28 -8.49
N LYS A 56 -13.97 36.59 -8.61
CA LYS A 56 -15.30 37.17 -8.90
C LYS A 56 -15.65 37.20 -10.39
N GLU A 57 -14.71 36.83 -11.27
CA GLU A 57 -15.00 36.67 -12.69
C GLU A 57 -16.04 35.57 -12.88
N ALA A 58 -17.16 35.89 -13.54
CA ALA A 58 -18.28 34.98 -13.73
C ALA A 58 -17.99 33.93 -14.81
N ASP A 59 -17.26 34.31 -15.85
CA ASP A 59 -16.82 33.36 -16.87
C ASP A 59 -15.64 32.53 -16.35
N LEU A 60 -15.89 31.23 -16.11
CA LEU A 60 -14.89 30.32 -15.55
C LEU A 60 -13.65 30.18 -16.45
N ASN A 61 -13.77 30.26 -17.78
CA ASN A 61 -12.62 30.19 -18.68
C ASN A 61 -11.77 31.45 -18.60
N VAL A 62 -12.41 32.62 -18.57
CA VAL A 62 -11.72 33.90 -18.36
C VAL A 62 -11.05 33.92 -16.98
N ARG A 63 -11.71 33.37 -15.96
CA ARG A 63 -11.13 33.23 -14.61
C ARG A 63 -9.85 32.40 -14.63
N ILE A 64 -9.84 31.25 -15.30
CA ILE A 64 -8.63 30.42 -15.45
C ILE A 64 -7.52 31.15 -16.20
N GLN A 65 -7.83 31.89 -17.28
CA GLN A 65 -6.84 32.69 -18.00
C GLN A 65 -6.22 33.77 -17.09
N LYS A 66 -7.04 34.44 -16.28
CA LYS A 66 -6.61 35.44 -15.30
C LYS A 66 -5.72 34.81 -14.23
N LEU A 67 -6.10 33.65 -13.67
CA LEU A 67 -5.30 32.90 -12.69
C LEU A 67 -3.95 32.46 -13.26
N ASP A 68 -3.91 31.95 -14.49
CA ASP A 68 -2.69 31.51 -15.19
C ASP A 68 -1.71 32.68 -15.39
N ASN A 69 -2.20 33.77 -15.96
CA ASN A 69 -1.41 34.98 -16.20
C ASN A 69 -0.85 35.55 -14.89
N PHE A 70 -1.71 35.68 -13.87
CA PHE A 70 -1.31 36.15 -12.55
C PHE A 70 -0.22 35.25 -11.95
N THR A 71 -0.41 33.93 -11.97
CA THR A 71 0.54 32.95 -11.42
C THR A 71 1.90 32.99 -12.11
N ARG A 72 1.94 33.11 -13.44
CA ARG A 72 3.19 33.16 -14.20
C ARG A 72 4.00 34.43 -13.93
N LYS A 73 3.33 35.53 -13.56
CA LYS A 73 3.96 36.81 -13.22
C LYS A 73 4.38 36.92 -11.76
N LEU A 74 3.96 36.01 -10.89
CA LEU A 74 4.39 36.01 -9.50
C LEU A 74 5.90 35.72 -9.39
N PRO A 75 6.62 36.41 -8.47
CA PRO A 75 7.97 36.01 -8.10
C PRO A 75 8.04 34.52 -7.72
N PRO A 76 9.11 33.78 -8.04
CA PRO A 76 9.27 32.37 -7.68
C PRO A 76 9.13 32.09 -6.18
N THR A 77 9.58 33.02 -5.34
CA THR A 77 9.55 32.93 -3.89
C THR A 77 8.32 33.58 -3.26
N ALA A 78 7.39 34.10 -4.06
CA ALA A 78 6.20 34.77 -3.56
C ALA A 78 5.39 33.83 -2.64
N LYS A 79 5.08 34.28 -1.43
CA LYS A 79 4.42 33.45 -0.41
C LYS A 79 3.05 32.92 -0.85
N ILE A 80 2.34 33.62 -1.74
CA ILE A 80 1.04 33.17 -2.26
C ILE A 80 1.16 32.01 -3.26
N ARG A 81 2.32 31.84 -3.91
CA ARG A 81 2.48 30.94 -5.07
C ARG A 81 2.03 29.50 -4.79
N PRO A 82 2.37 28.85 -3.65
CA PRO A 82 1.87 27.50 -3.35
C PRO A 82 0.35 27.43 -3.19
N TYR A 83 -0.29 28.52 -2.75
CA TYR A 83 -1.74 28.59 -2.55
C TYR A 83 -2.51 28.84 -3.85
N MET A 84 -1.83 29.27 -4.91
CA MET A 84 -2.49 29.59 -6.18
C MET A 84 -3.21 28.37 -6.77
N GLU A 85 -2.67 27.17 -6.60
CA GLU A 85 -3.28 25.91 -7.01
C GLU A 85 -4.74 25.80 -6.55
N SER A 86 -5.03 26.14 -5.29
CA SER A 86 -6.38 26.01 -4.72
C SER A 86 -7.45 26.78 -5.50
N PHE A 87 -7.11 27.93 -6.06
CA PHE A 87 -8.02 28.73 -6.88
C PHE A 87 -8.29 28.09 -8.26
N PHE A 88 -7.29 27.44 -8.85
CA PHE A 88 -7.50 26.65 -10.06
C PHE A 88 -8.40 25.45 -9.78
N LEU A 89 -8.15 24.72 -8.69
CA LEU A 89 -8.96 23.56 -8.31
C LEU A 89 -10.41 23.94 -8.00
N GLN A 90 -10.63 25.03 -7.26
CA GLN A 90 -11.96 25.55 -7.00
C GLN A 90 -12.70 25.89 -8.32
N THR A 91 -12.00 26.54 -9.26
CA THR A 91 -12.60 26.90 -10.54
C THR A 91 -12.89 25.65 -11.40
N ALA A 92 -12.01 24.65 -11.38
CA ALA A 92 -12.25 23.37 -12.06
C ALA A 92 -13.45 22.62 -11.48
N GLU A 93 -13.63 22.64 -10.15
CA GLU A 93 -14.79 22.05 -9.48
C GLU A 93 -16.09 22.74 -9.89
N GLU A 94 -16.10 24.08 -9.95
CA GLU A 94 -17.24 24.87 -10.45
C GLU A 94 -17.56 24.54 -11.92
N MET A 95 -16.53 24.40 -12.78
CA MET A 95 -16.70 23.96 -14.16
C MET A 95 -17.33 22.57 -14.25
N GLN A 96 -16.88 21.64 -13.42
CA GLN A 96 -17.42 20.28 -13.39
C GLN A 96 -18.90 20.27 -12.98
N LYS A 97 -19.28 21.05 -11.96
CA LYS A 97 -20.69 21.23 -11.54
C LYS A 97 -21.55 21.86 -12.65
N ALA A 98 -20.95 22.71 -13.48
CA ALA A 98 -21.61 23.30 -14.66
C ALA A 98 -21.65 22.35 -15.88
N GLY A 99 -21.22 21.08 -15.76
CA GLY A 99 -21.20 20.11 -16.85
C GLY A 99 -20.03 20.26 -17.83
N LYS A 100 -19.07 21.15 -17.53
CA LYS A 100 -17.92 21.47 -18.39
C LYS A 100 -16.71 20.57 -18.09
N ALA A 101 -16.91 19.26 -18.15
CA ALA A 101 -15.91 18.28 -17.71
C ALA A 101 -14.57 18.34 -18.49
N GLN A 102 -14.62 18.61 -19.81
CA GLN A 102 -13.41 18.75 -20.61
C GLN A 102 -12.59 19.99 -20.24
N GLU A 103 -13.26 21.13 -20.00
CA GLU A 103 -12.61 22.38 -19.55
C GLU A 103 -11.97 22.16 -18.16
N ALA A 104 -12.69 21.54 -17.23
CA ALA A 104 -12.16 21.19 -15.91
C ALA A 104 -10.92 20.28 -16.00
N THR A 105 -10.91 19.33 -16.95
CA THR A 105 -9.76 18.46 -17.19
C THR A 105 -8.55 19.26 -17.73
N ALA A 106 -8.77 20.21 -18.63
CA ALA A 106 -7.71 21.10 -19.12
C ALA A 106 -7.11 21.97 -18.01
N VAL A 107 -7.91 22.37 -17.01
CA VAL A 107 -7.40 23.06 -15.81
C VAL A 107 -6.45 22.16 -15.03
N MET A 108 -6.74 20.87 -14.89
CA MET A 108 -5.85 19.92 -14.20
C MET A 108 -4.49 19.77 -14.91
N THR A 109 -4.48 19.76 -16.25
CA THR A 109 -3.22 19.80 -17.01
C THR A 109 -2.41 21.05 -16.68
N LYS A 110 -3.07 22.21 -16.64
CA LYS A 110 -2.44 23.49 -16.30
C LYS A 110 -1.92 23.53 -14.85
N VAL A 111 -2.62 22.92 -13.91
CA VAL A 111 -2.12 22.74 -12.53
C VAL A 111 -0.82 21.94 -12.53
N GLY A 112 -0.73 20.87 -13.33
CA GLY A 112 0.49 20.09 -13.51
C GLY A 112 1.68 20.92 -14.03
N GLU A 113 1.43 21.82 -14.98
CA GLU A 113 2.46 22.70 -15.55
C GLU A 113 2.94 23.78 -14.57
N LEU A 114 2.01 24.41 -13.85
CA LEU A 114 2.31 25.56 -12.98
C LEU A 114 2.80 25.15 -11.59
N PHE A 115 2.33 24.01 -11.09
CA PHE A 115 2.57 23.54 -9.73
C PHE A 115 3.07 22.08 -9.72
N PRO A 116 4.21 21.76 -10.34
CA PRO A 116 4.69 20.38 -10.49
C PRO A 116 4.96 19.67 -9.15
N ASN A 117 5.10 20.43 -8.05
CA ASN A 117 5.36 19.93 -6.70
C ASN A 117 4.17 20.15 -5.73
N SER A 118 2.99 20.46 -6.25
CA SER A 118 1.78 20.58 -5.44
C SER A 118 1.33 19.25 -4.84
N PRO A 119 0.53 19.24 -3.75
CA PRO A 119 -0.06 18.02 -3.21
C PRO A 119 -0.87 17.22 -4.24
N THR A 120 -1.66 17.88 -5.09
CA THR A 120 -2.48 17.21 -6.11
C THR A 120 -1.63 16.52 -7.16
N VAL A 121 -0.60 17.23 -7.67
CA VAL A 121 0.30 16.67 -8.68
C VAL A 121 1.18 15.57 -8.09
N LYS A 122 1.64 15.72 -6.84
CA LYS A 122 2.35 14.66 -6.12
C LYS A 122 1.48 13.42 -5.95
N ALA A 123 0.20 13.58 -5.61
CA ALA A 123 -0.74 12.45 -5.52
C ALA A 123 -0.93 11.74 -6.87
N GLN A 124 -1.05 12.49 -7.97
CA GLN A 124 -1.10 11.91 -9.32
C GLN A 124 0.21 11.17 -9.65
N GLN A 125 1.36 11.78 -9.39
CA GLN A 125 2.67 11.16 -9.61
C GLN A 125 2.86 9.90 -8.77
N PHE A 126 2.38 9.89 -7.52
CA PHE A 126 2.36 8.74 -6.64
C PHE A 126 1.54 7.59 -7.25
N MET A 127 0.32 7.87 -7.70
CA MET A 127 -0.55 6.87 -8.32
C MET A 127 0.05 6.31 -9.61
N THR A 128 0.63 7.16 -10.46
CA THR A 128 1.33 6.74 -11.68
C THR A 128 2.57 5.90 -11.36
N ALA A 129 3.36 6.31 -10.36
CA ALA A 129 4.52 5.55 -9.90
C ALA A 129 4.10 4.16 -9.40
N TYR A 130 2.98 4.08 -8.67
CA TYR A 130 2.43 2.83 -8.19
C TYR A 130 2.02 1.89 -9.33
N GLN A 131 1.30 2.41 -10.32
CA GLN A 131 0.91 1.66 -11.52
C GLN A 131 2.13 1.16 -12.31
N ASN A 132 3.17 1.98 -12.40
CA ASN A 132 4.42 1.64 -13.08
C ASN A 132 5.37 0.79 -12.22
N LYS A 133 4.97 0.45 -10.98
CA LYS A 133 5.80 -0.29 -10.01
C LYS A 133 7.14 0.40 -9.69
N ASP A 134 7.20 1.72 -9.82
CA ASP A 134 8.32 2.56 -9.37
C ASP A 134 8.23 2.74 -7.85
N TYR A 135 8.50 1.65 -7.13
CA TYR A 135 8.36 1.60 -5.67
C TYR A 135 9.22 2.62 -4.91
N PRO A 136 10.46 2.95 -5.32
CA PRO A 136 11.22 4.02 -4.68
C PRO A 136 10.49 5.37 -4.71
N LYS A 137 9.86 5.72 -5.84
CA LYS A 137 9.07 6.95 -5.97
C LYS A 137 7.76 6.87 -5.22
N VAL A 138 7.09 5.71 -5.21
CA VAL A 138 5.91 5.44 -4.37
C VAL A 138 6.23 5.68 -2.90
N ILE A 139 7.36 5.17 -2.41
CA ILE A 139 7.77 5.32 -1.01
C ILE A 139 8.01 6.79 -0.69
N THR A 140 8.80 7.49 -1.51
CA THR A 140 9.15 8.89 -1.27
C THR A 140 7.92 9.80 -1.26
N LEU A 141 7.07 9.71 -2.30
CA LEU A 141 5.87 10.54 -2.39
C LEU A 141 4.80 10.09 -1.40
N GLY A 142 4.64 8.78 -1.20
CA GLY A 142 3.62 8.22 -0.33
C GLY A 142 3.87 8.54 1.14
N GLU A 143 5.12 8.46 1.62
CA GLU A 143 5.46 8.84 3.01
C GLU A 143 5.11 10.33 3.26
N GLU A 144 5.44 11.21 2.32
CA GLU A 144 5.10 12.64 2.41
C GLU A 144 3.58 12.86 2.44
N LEU A 145 2.86 12.29 1.47
CA LEU A 145 1.42 12.45 1.33
C LEU A 145 0.65 11.83 2.51
N ASN A 146 1.08 10.65 2.96
CA ASN A 146 0.42 9.93 4.06
C ASN A 146 0.69 10.59 5.40
N ALA A 147 1.84 11.25 5.59
CA ALA A 147 2.10 12.06 6.78
C ALA A 147 1.19 13.30 6.86
N ALA A 148 0.88 13.90 5.70
CA ALA A 148 -0.01 15.06 5.63
C ALA A 148 -1.50 14.69 5.79
N ASN A 149 -1.93 13.60 5.16
CA ASN A 149 -3.31 13.12 5.25
C ASN A 149 -3.36 11.57 5.25
N PRO A 150 -3.24 10.95 6.44
CA PRO A 150 -3.23 9.50 6.56
C PRO A 150 -4.52 8.89 6.01
N ASN A 151 -4.39 7.92 5.11
CA ASN A 151 -5.55 7.14 4.64
C ASN A 151 -5.18 5.66 4.43
N PRO A 152 -6.14 4.73 4.65
CA PRO A 152 -5.87 3.30 4.53
C PRO A 152 -5.39 2.85 3.15
N GLN A 153 -5.91 3.43 2.07
CA GLN A 153 -5.53 3.06 0.71
C GLN A 153 -4.05 3.37 0.42
N MET A 154 -3.58 4.55 0.81
CA MET A 154 -2.19 4.95 0.67
C MET A 154 -1.27 4.16 1.59
N THR A 155 -1.71 3.91 2.83
CA THR A 155 -1.02 3.04 3.80
C THR A 155 -0.82 1.64 3.22
N ALA A 156 -1.84 1.08 2.55
CA ALA A 156 -1.78 -0.20 1.88
C ALA A 156 -0.78 -0.22 0.71
N MET A 157 -0.75 0.84 -0.10
CA MET A 157 0.20 0.99 -1.21
C MET A 157 1.65 1.14 -0.70
N LEU A 158 1.87 1.87 0.40
CA LEU A 158 3.17 1.98 1.05
C LEU A 158 3.64 0.64 1.62
N ALA A 159 2.76 -0.09 2.30
CA ALA A 159 3.06 -1.45 2.77
C ALA A 159 3.53 -2.34 1.61
N GLN A 160 2.78 -2.35 0.49
CA GLN A 160 3.13 -3.13 -0.70
C GLN A 160 4.46 -2.68 -1.34
N ALA A 161 4.73 -1.37 -1.40
CA ALA A 161 5.98 -0.85 -1.92
C ALA A 161 7.18 -1.25 -1.05
N TYR A 162 7.01 -1.24 0.28
CA TYR A 162 8.05 -1.72 1.20
C TYR A 162 8.26 -3.23 1.13
N MET A 163 7.19 -4.02 0.94
CA MET A 163 7.31 -5.45 0.65
C MET A 163 8.10 -5.71 -0.63
N ALA A 164 7.76 -5.00 -1.72
CA ALA A 164 8.40 -5.18 -3.01
C ALA A 164 9.88 -4.75 -3.05
N THR A 165 10.27 -3.83 -2.15
CA THR A 165 11.66 -3.38 -1.99
C THR A 165 12.42 -4.15 -0.90
N ASN A 166 11.83 -5.23 -0.38
CA ASN A 166 12.38 -6.07 0.70
C ASN A 166 12.71 -5.31 2.00
N ASN A 167 12.07 -4.16 2.23
CA ASN A 167 12.18 -3.45 3.51
C ASN A 167 11.16 -4.01 4.50
N GLY A 168 11.46 -5.20 5.02
CA GLY A 168 10.60 -5.92 5.96
C GLY A 168 10.15 -5.10 7.18
N PRO A 169 11.05 -4.40 7.90
CA PRO A 169 10.66 -3.60 9.07
C PRO A 169 9.60 -2.53 8.76
N LYS A 170 9.76 -1.77 7.67
CA LYS A 170 8.76 -0.78 7.24
C LYS A 170 7.49 -1.44 6.72
N ALA A 171 7.60 -2.54 5.99
CA ALA A 171 6.43 -3.28 5.53
C ALA A 171 5.58 -3.79 6.70
N VAL A 172 6.22 -4.28 7.77
CA VAL A 172 5.55 -4.68 9.03
C VAL A 172 4.86 -3.48 9.68
N GLU A 173 5.55 -2.35 9.84
CA GLU A 173 4.99 -1.12 10.42
C GLU A 173 3.70 -0.70 9.71
N TYR A 174 3.74 -0.60 8.38
CA TYR A 174 2.59 -0.19 7.57
C TYR A 174 1.49 -1.26 7.51
N SER A 175 1.85 -2.54 7.51
CA SER A 175 0.88 -3.64 7.59
C SER A 175 0.11 -3.62 8.90
N GLN A 176 0.78 -3.35 10.02
CA GLN A 176 0.12 -3.23 11.32
C GLN A 176 -0.79 -2.01 11.39
N LYS A 177 -0.31 -0.83 10.95
CA LYS A 177 -1.14 0.39 10.85
C LYS A 177 -2.41 0.15 10.06
N LEU A 178 -2.30 -0.59 8.96
CA LEU A 178 -3.45 -0.92 8.13
C LEU A 178 -4.41 -1.87 8.83
N LEU A 179 -3.91 -2.93 9.48
CA LEU A 179 -4.73 -3.86 10.26
C LEU A 179 -5.49 -3.17 11.40
N ASP A 180 -4.85 -2.21 12.06
CA ASP A 180 -5.46 -1.44 13.14
C ASP A 180 -6.58 -0.52 12.60
N ALA A 181 -6.41 0.00 11.38
CA ALA A 181 -7.37 0.90 10.74
C ALA A 181 -8.54 0.18 10.05
N THR A 182 -8.30 -0.96 9.40
CA THR A 182 -9.31 -1.65 8.58
C THR A 182 -9.88 -2.89 9.23
N GLY A 183 -9.22 -3.42 10.26
CA GLY A 183 -9.58 -4.70 10.86
C GLY A 183 -8.98 -5.91 10.12
N PRO A 184 -9.03 -7.11 10.75
CA PRO A 184 -8.35 -8.30 10.26
C PRO A 184 -8.99 -8.94 9.02
N LYS A 185 -10.30 -8.73 8.79
CA LYS A 185 -11.01 -9.31 7.64
C LYS A 185 -10.62 -8.58 6.35
N GLU A 186 -10.65 -7.26 6.38
CA GLU A 186 -10.26 -6.39 5.27
C GLU A 186 -8.74 -6.38 5.07
N GLY A 187 -7.97 -6.50 6.15
CA GLY A 187 -6.50 -6.55 6.14
C GLY A 187 -5.90 -7.96 6.07
N ALA A 188 -6.67 -8.98 5.68
CA ALA A 188 -6.25 -10.39 5.73
C ALA A 188 -4.93 -10.72 5.02
N PHE A 189 -4.66 -10.06 3.89
CA PHE A 189 -3.38 -10.17 3.19
C PHE A 189 -2.22 -9.73 4.08
N TYR A 190 -2.38 -8.61 4.76
CA TYR A 190 -1.36 -8.03 5.65
C TYR A 190 -1.22 -8.83 6.94
N LEU A 191 -2.31 -9.43 7.42
CA LEU A 191 -2.29 -10.37 8.53
C LEU A 191 -1.39 -11.58 8.25
N LEU A 192 -1.54 -12.17 7.06
CA LEU A 192 -0.67 -13.25 6.62
C LEU A 192 0.77 -12.82 6.39
N TYR A 193 0.98 -11.65 5.78
CA TYR A 193 2.32 -11.11 5.60
C TYR A 193 3.07 -10.99 6.94
N LEU A 194 2.41 -10.46 7.98
CA LEU A 194 2.99 -10.36 9.32
C LEU A 194 3.31 -11.74 9.89
N ALA A 195 2.37 -12.69 9.78
CA ALA A 195 2.58 -14.06 10.24
C ALA A 195 3.81 -14.72 9.58
N GLU A 196 3.94 -14.59 8.26
CA GLU A 196 5.05 -15.13 7.48
C GLU A 196 6.37 -14.42 7.77
N TYR A 197 6.33 -13.09 7.92
CA TYR A 197 7.50 -12.31 8.28
C TYR A 197 8.08 -12.79 9.61
N TYR A 198 7.26 -12.90 10.66
CA TYR A 198 7.74 -13.37 11.96
C TYR A 198 8.15 -14.85 11.95
N ASN A 199 7.46 -15.69 11.17
CA ASN A 199 7.84 -17.08 11.00
C ASN A 199 9.22 -17.22 10.33
N ALA A 200 9.50 -16.42 9.31
CA ALA A 200 10.80 -16.39 8.65
C ALA A 200 11.93 -15.94 9.59
N GLN A 201 11.63 -15.04 10.52
CA GLN A 201 12.53 -14.62 11.60
C GLN A 201 12.63 -15.62 12.75
N LYS A 202 11.92 -16.75 12.68
CA LYS A 202 11.82 -17.77 13.73
C LYS A 202 11.21 -17.25 15.04
N ASP A 203 10.54 -16.11 15.00
CA ASP A 203 9.71 -15.61 16.10
C ASP A 203 8.36 -16.33 16.06
N VAL A 204 8.38 -17.60 16.49
CA VAL A 204 7.21 -18.49 16.49
C VAL A 204 6.06 -17.91 17.32
N PRO A 205 6.28 -17.36 18.54
CA PRO A 205 5.19 -16.77 19.31
C PRO A 205 4.46 -15.66 18.55
N LYS A 206 5.19 -14.75 17.91
CA LYS A 206 4.56 -13.64 17.18
C LYS A 206 3.94 -14.07 15.86
N ALA A 207 4.57 -15.03 15.15
CA ALA A 207 3.96 -15.65 13.98
C ALA A 207 2.61 -16.30 14.34
N MET A 208 2.58 -17.01 15.47
CA MET A 208 1.38 -17.68 15.98
C MET A 208 0.27 -16.72 16.37
N GLU A 209 0.59 -15.53 16.91
CA GLU A 209 -0.39 -14.48 17.17
C GLU A 209 -1.18 -14.13 15.90
N TYR A 210 -0.49 -13.82 14.81
CA TYR A 210 -1.13 -13.44 13.55
C TYR A 210 -1.80 -14.61 12.84
N TYR A 211 -1.21 -15.82 12.86
CA TYR A 211 -1.85 -17.01 12.32
C TYR A 211 -3.13 -17.39 13.09
N ASN A 212 -3.16 -17.23 14.41
CA ASN A 212 -4.37 -17.46 15.21
C ASN A 212 -5.46 -16.47 14.82
N LYS A 213 -5.11 -15.17 14.79
CA LYS A 213 -6.05 -14.13 14.36
C LYS A 213 -6.57 -14.39 12.95
N PHE A 214 -5.73 -14.92 12.05
CA PHE A 214 -6.15 -15.32 10.70
C PHE A 214 -7.16 -16.46 10.72
N LEU A 215 -6.88 -17.54 11.47
CA LEU A 215 -7.79 -18.68 11.60
C LEU A 215 -9.12 -18.30 12.28
N GLU A 216 -9.09 -17.39 13.24
CA GLU A 216 -10.28 -16.87 13.94
C GLU A 216 -11.13 -15.98 13.03
N THR A 217 -10.48 -15.14 12.22
CA THR A 217 -11.16 -14.24 11.27
C THR A 217 -11.86 -15.02 10.16
N PHE A 218 -11.29 -16.17 9.79
CA PHE A 218 -11.75 -17.00 8.68
C PHE A 218 -11.90 -18.46 9.12
N PRO A 219 -12.93 -18.76 9.94
CA PRO A 219 -13.13 -20.09 10.51
C PRO A 219 -13.57 -21.10 9.45
N GLU A 220 -14.17 -20.64 8.35
CA GLU A 220 -14.70 -21.47 7.28
C GLU A 220 -13.61 -22.29 6.57
N ASP A 221 -13.96 -23.47 6.09
CA ASP A 221 -13.06 -24.30 5.29
C ASP A 221 -12.81 -23.69 3.89
N GLN A 222 -13.75 -22.89 3.39
CA GLN A 222 -13.67 -22.25 2.08
C GLN A 222 -12.85 -20.95 2.13
N PRO A 223 -12.14 -20.61 1.04
CA PRO A 223 -11.39 -19.37 0.96
C PRO A 223 -12.32 -18.14 0.98
N PRO A 224 -11.84 -16.99 1.50
CA PRO A 224 -12.52 -15.72 1.33
C PRO A 224 -12.73 -15.38 -0.14
N GLN A 225 -13.76 -14.58 -0.44
CA GLN A 225 -14.04 -14.15 -1.80
C GLN A 225 -12.80 -13.47 -2.43
N GLY A 226 -12.43 -13.92 -3.64
CA GLY A 226 -11.28 -13.39 -4.38
C GLY A 226 -9.94 -14.07 -4.05
N TRP A 227 -9.89 -14.98 -3.07
CA TRP A 227 -8.69 -15.73 -2.75
C TRP A 227 -8.63 -17.04 -3.52
N ALA A 228 -7.43 -17.37 -3.99
CA ALA A 228 -7.19 -18.68 -4.57
C ALA A 228 -7.19 -19.75 -3.46
N ALA A 229 -7.91 -20.85 -3.69
CA ALA A 229 -8.08 -21.91 -2.69
C ALA A 229 -6.74 -22.53 -2.26
N ASP A 230 -5.76 -22.64 -3.16
CA ASP A 230 -4.44 -23.19 -2.86
C ASP A 230 -3.62 -22.27 -1.94
N VAL A 231 -3.67 -20.96 -2.14
CA VAL A 231 -3.02 -19.96 -1.29
C VAL A 231 -3.63 -20.03 0.11
N TRP A 232 -4.96 -19.95 0.19
CA TRP A 232 -5.72 -20.10 1.42
C TRP A 232 -5.36 -21.38 2.20
N ASN A 233 -5.41 -22.53 1.51
CA ASN A 233 -5.11 -23.83 2.10
C ASN A 233 -3.66 -23.92 2.60
N ARG A 234 -2.70 -23.37 1.86
CA ARG A 234 -1.29 -23.35 2.28
C ARG A 234 -1.10 -22.59 3.59
N HIS A 235 -1.68 -21.40 3.73
CA HIS A 235 -1.53 -20.61 4.95
C HIS A 235 -2.22 -21.29 6.14
N LYS A 236 -3.41 -21.87 5.95
CA LYS A 236 -4.07 -22.67 6.98
C LYS A 236 -3.22 -23.87 7.41
N ALA A 237 -2.67 -24.61 6.45
CA ALA A 237 -1.78 -25.74 6.75
C ALA A 237 -0.56 -25.32 7.58
N THR A 238 0.09 -24.21 7.19
CA THR A 238 1.22 -23.65 7.94
C THR A 238 0.83 -23.23 9.36
N ALA A 239 -0.31 -22.55 9.53
CA ALA A 239 -0.81 -22.14 10.84
C ALA A 239 -1.01 -23.35 11.77
N TYR A 240 -1.66 -24.40 11.27
CA TYR A 240 -1.87 -25.64 12.01
C TYR A 240 -0.56 -26.39 12.30
N MET A 241 0.40 -26.40 11.36
CA MET A 241 1.74 -26.95 11.62
C MET A 241 2.46 -26.24 12.77
N LEU A 242 2.40 -24.91 12.83
CA LEU A 242 3.05 -24.16 13.91
C LEU A 242 2.38 -24.42 15.27
N LYS A 243 1.04 -24.50 15.31
CA LYS A 243 0.31 -24.97 16.51
C LYS A 243 0.77 -26.35 16.95
N ALA A 244 0.89 -27.27 15.99
CA ALA A 244 1.37 -28.62 16.27
C ALA A 244 2.80 -28.63 16.83
N GLY A 245 3.70 -27.81 16.28
CA GLY A 245 5.06 -27.67 16.79
C GLY A 245 5.12 -27.16 18.22
N GLN A 246 4.26 -26.19 18.57
CA GLN A 246 4.14 -25.68 19.94
C GLN A 246 3.65 -26.77 20.89
N ALA A 247 2.57 -27.47 20.53
CA ALA A 247 2.02 -28.56 21.34
C ALA A 247 3.02 -29.72 21.50
N TYR A 248 3.73 -30.09 20.42
CA TYR A 248 4.77 -31.12 20.46
C TYR A 248 5.92 -30.74 21.40
N THR A 249 6.34 -29.46 21.38
CA THR A 249 7.39 -28.94 22.28
C THR A 249 6.91 -28.96 23.74
N ALA A 250 5.63 -28.68 23.98
CA ALA A 250 4.98 -28.82 25.28
C ALA A 250 4.75 -30.30 25.69
N LYS A 251 5.12 -31.27 24.85
CA LYS A 251 4.85 -32.71 24.99
C LYS A 251 3.36 -33.07 25.04
N ASP A 252 2.49 -32.15 24.60
CA ASP A 252 1.08 -32.40 24.38
C ASP A 252 0.89 -33.02 22.98
N TYR A 253 1.26 -34.30 22.88
CA TYR A 253 1.19 -35.05 21.64
C TYR A 253 -0.24 -35.22 21.10
N PRO A 254 -1.29 -35.40 21.92
CA PRO A 254 -2.67 -35.40 21.44
C PRO A 254 -3.05 -34.10 20.71
N THR A 255 -2.78 -32.95 21.31
CA THR A 255 -3.05 -31.65 20.68
C THR A 255 -2.18 -31.44 19.44
N ALA A 256 -0.92 -31.89 19.46
CA ALA A 256 -0.06 -31.84 18.29
C ALA A 256 -0.66 -32.63 17.11
N LEU A 257 -1.12 -33.86 17.37
CA LEU A 257 -1.76 -34.71 16.36
C LEU A 257 -3.04 -34.08 15.80
N GLN A 258 -3.92 -33.54 16.66
CA GLN A 258 -5.14 -32.87 16.22
C GLN A 258 -4.84 -31.71 15.25
N ASN A 259 -3.82 -30.91 15.55
CA ASN A 259 -3.42 -29.82 14.67
C ASN A 259 -2.75 -30.33 13.38
N LEU A 260 -1.93 -31.39 13.45
CA LEU A 260 -1.34 -32.00 12.25
C LEU A 260 -2.39 -32.59 11.31
N GLU A 261 -3.45 -33.19 11.86
CA GLU A 261 -4.61 -33.66 11.10
C GLU A 261 -5.30 -32.52 10.34
N GLN A 262 -5.49 -31.36 11.00
CA GLN A 262 -5.99 -30.17 10.31
C GLN A 262 -5.00 -29.69 9.23
N SER A 263 -3.70 -29.69 9.50
CA SER A 263 -2.69 -29.31 8.50
C SER A 263 -2.77 -30.18 7.24
N VAL A 264 -2.80 -31.50 7.39
CA VAL A 264 -2.85 -32.42 6.23
C VAL A 264 -4.21 -32.43 5.53
N LYS A 265 -5.29 -32.00 6.20
CA LYS A 265 -6.58 -31.73 5.54
C LYS A 265 -6.44 -30.64 4.46
N PHE A 266 -5.71 -29.56 4.76
CA PHE A 266 -5.51 -28.44 3.82
C PHE A 266 -4.32 -28.66 2.86
N ALA A 267 -3.27 -29.36 3.32
CA ALA A 267 -2.09 -29.69 2.52
C ALA A 267 -1.77 -31.19 2.62
N PRO A 268 -2.49 -32.06 1.88
CA PRO A 268 -2.38 -33.52 2.00
C PRO A 268 -1.02 -34.09 1.55
N LYS A 269 -0.22 -33.29 0.81
CA LYS A 269 1.12 -33.65 0.35
C LYS A 269 2.22 -32.97 1.17
N ASN A 270 2.01 -32.82 2.48
CA ASN A 270 2.97 -32.23 3.40
C ASN A 270 3.70 -33.32 4.19
N ASP A 271 4.91 -33.67 3.75
CA ASP A 271 5.73 -34.72 4.36
C ASP A 271 6.18 -34.36 5.78
N THR A 272 6.43 -33.08 6.05
CA THR A 272 6.86 -32.59 7.35
C THR A 272 5.75 -32.78 8.39
N ALA A 273 4.49 -32.54 7.99
CA ALA A 273 3.34 -32.81 8.85
C ALA A 273 3.22 -34.30 9.19
N TYR A 274 3.31 -35.20 8.19
CA TYR A 274 3.29 -36.65 8.44
C TYR A 274 4.48 -37.12 9.29
N TYR A 275 5.67 -36.56 9.08
CA TYR A 275 6.85 -36.84 9.89
C TYR A 275 6.60 -36.45 11.35
N MET A 276 6.05 -35.26 11.61
CA MET A 276 5.69 -34.82 12.95
C MET A 276 4.58 -35.67 13.59
N MET A 277 3.64 -36.20 12.79
CA MET A 277 2.65 -37.17 13.29
C MET A 277 3.35 -38.45 13.73
N GLY A 278 4.27 -38.97 12.92
CA GLY A 278 5.08 -40.15 13.25
C GLY A 278 5.89 -39.95 14.53
N MET A 279 6.53 -38.80 14.67
CA MET A 279 7.27 -38.44 15.89
C MET A 279 6.34 -38.36 17.12
N SER A 280 5.15 -37.77 16.97
CA SER A 280 4.17 -37.66 18.05
C SER A 280 3.64 -39.02 18.50
N TYR A 281 3.39 -39.94 17.55
CA TYR A 281 2.99 -41.31 17.85
C TYR A 281 4.13 -42.12 18.47
N TRP A 282 5.37 -41.98 17.97
CA TRP A 282 6.55 -42.60 18.57
C TRP A 282 6.69 -42.18 20.02
N ARG A 283 6.64 -40.89 20.32
CA ARG A 283 6.77 -40.39 21.70
C ARG A 283 5.69 -40.95 22.65
N GLN A 284 4.53 -41.34 22.11
CA GLN A 284 3.45 -42.03 22.82
C GLN A 284 3.58 -43.56 22.79
N GLN A 285 4.67 -44.11 22.26
CA GLN A 285 4.94 -45.54 22.06
C GLN A 285 3.92 -46.25 21.14
N ASN A 286 3.13 -45.49 20.38
CA ASN A 286 2.22 -46.03 19.38
C ASN A 286 2.99 -46.29 18.07
N LEU A 287 3.76 -47.37 18.06
CA LEU A 287 4.66 -47.70 16.95
C LEU A 287 3.92 -48.00 15.65
N ASP A 288 2.70 -48.53 15.69
CA ASP A 288 1.91 -48.84 14.50
C ASP A 288 1.51 -47.56 13.75
N LYS A 289 0.93 -46.59 14.46
CA LYS A 289 0.58 -45.30 13.85
C LYS A 289 1.82 -44.47 13.49
N ALA A 290 2.92 -44.65 14.23
CA ALA A 290 4.18 -44.01 13.90
C ALA A 290 4.74 -44.53 12.56
N GLU A 291 4.78 -45.84 12.39
CA GLU A 291 5.18 -46.54 11.17
C GLU A 291 4.35 -46.07 9.95
N GLU A 292 3.02 -46.04 10.07
CA GLU A 292 2.14 -45.53 9.01
C GLU A 292 2.44 -44.06 8.65
N SER A 293 2.64 -43.22 9.66
CA SER A 293 2.88 -41.79 9.45
C SER A 293 4.24 -41.52 8.82
N PHE A 294 5.28 -42.24 9.24
CA PHE A 294 6.59 -42.14 8.59
C PHE A 294 6.56 -42.67 7.15
N ALA A 295 5.83 -43.76 6.88
CA ALA A 295 5.65 -44.23 5.51
C ALA A 295 4.95 -43.20 4.61
N LYS A 296 3.92 -42.50 5.13
CA LYS A 296 3.29 -41.36 4.42
C LYS A 296 4.27 -40.22 4.16
N ALA A 297 5.09 -39.83 5.14
CA ALA A 297 6.11 -38.81 4.95
C ALA A 297 7.17 -39.21 3.91
N THR A 298 7.64 -40.46 3.95
CA THR A 298 8.58 -41.00 2.96
C THR A 298 7.95 -41.04 1.57
N ALA A 299 6.69 -41.47 1.47
CA ALA A 299 5.90 -41.54 0.25
C ALA A 299 5.74 -40.18 -0.44
N VAL A 300 5.46 -39.12 0.31
CA VAL A 300 5.35 -37.74 -0.22
C VAL A 300 6.67 -37.26 -0.82
N GLY A 301 7.81 -37.64 -0.24
CA GLY A 301 9.12 -37.39 -0.84
C GLY A 301 9.65 -35.96 -0.70
N GLY A 302 9.22 -35.21 0.32
CA GLY A 302 9.69 -33.85 0.57
C GLY A 302 10.96 -33.76 1.46
N PRO A 303 11.26 -32.58 2.04
CA PRO A 303 12.46 -32.34 2.85
C PRO A 303 12.63 -33.24 4.09
N ALA A 304 11.54 -33.73 4.68
CA ALA A 304 11.52 -34.62 5.84
C ALA A 304 11.54 -36.11 5.46
N SER A 305 11.37 -36.46 4.17
CA SER A 305 11.25 -37.85 3.70
C SER A 305 12.42 -38.75 4.12
N ALA A 306 13.66 -38.27 4.00
CA ALA A 306 14.85 -39.05 4.37
C ALA A 306 14.86 -39.40 5.87
N LYS A 307 14.61 -38.40 6.73
CA LYS A 307 14.52 -38.61 8.19
C LYS A 307 13.34 -39.52 8.55
N ALA A 308 12.20 -39.35 7.88
CA ALA A 308 11.06 -40.24 8.07
C ALA A 308 11.42 -41.69 7.70
N ARG A 309 12.17 -41.90 6.63
CA ARG A 309 12.60 -43.23 6.20
C ARG A 309 13.53 -43.88 7.22
N GLU A 310 14.48 -43.13 7.79
CA GLU A 310 15.35 -43.65 8.86
C GLU A 310 14.54 -44.15 10.06
N TYR A 311 13.55 -43.37 10.49
CA TYR A 311 12.68 -43.74 11.60
C TYR A 311 11.73 -44.89 11.28
N LEU A 312 11.22 -44.93 10.05
CA LEU A 312 10.45 -46.04 9.55
C LEU A 312 11.26 -47.34 9.58
N GLU A 313 12.52 -47.32 9.10
CA GLU A 313 13.41 -48.49 9.14
C GLU A 313 13.75 -48.94 10.56
N GLN A 314 13.91 -47.99 11.49
CA GLN A 314 14.13 -48.30 12.91
C GLN A 314 12.95 -49.04 13.56
N ILE A 315 11.72 -48.78 13.11
CA ILE A 315 10.51 -49.49 13.57
C ILE A 315 10.34 -50.80 12.78
N TRP A 316 10.56 -50.77 11.47
CA TRP A 316 10.30 -51.87 10.55
C TRP A 316 11.25 -53.05 10.78
N LYS A 317 12.57 -52.81 10.84
CA LYS A 317 13.58 -53.87 10.89
C LYS A 317 13.39 -54.83 12.08
N PRO A 318 13.21 -54.36 13.32
CA PRO A 318 12.95 -55.25 14.45
C PRO A 318 11.68 -56.12 14.30
N ARG A 319 10.68 -55.63 13.55
CA ARG A 319 9.43 -56.34 13.26
C ARG A 319 9.54 -57.34 12.11
N HIS A 320 10.59 -57.24 11.29
CA HIS A 320 10.78 -58.00 10.06
C HIS A 320 12.16 -58.65 9.98
N ASN A 321 12.57 -59.37 11.03
CA ASN A 321 13.83 -60.14 11.08
C ASN A 321 15.09 -59.32 10.73
N ASN A 322 15.10 -58.03 11.07
CA ASN A 322 16.14 -57.05 10.74
C ASN A 322 16.39 -56.83 9.22
N THR A 323 15.41 -57.16 8.36
CA THR A 323 15.46 -56.88 6.92
C THR A 323 14.54 -55.70 6.55
N THR A 324 14.64 -55.23 5.31
CA THR A 324 13.74 -54.23 4.72
C THR A 324 12.71 -54.87 3.78
N ASP A 325 12.50 -56.18 3.88
CA ASP A 325 11.57 -56.90 3.02
C ASP A 325 10.15 -56.37 3.26
N GLY A 326 9.41 -56.12 2.17
CA GLY A 326 8.06 -55.56 2.23
C GLY A 326 7.97 -54.04 2.46
N LEU A 327 9.06 -53.39 2.88
CA LEU A 327 9.05 -51.95 3.22
C LEU A 327 8.67 -51.05 2.03
N GLU A 328 9.23 -51.32 0.86
CA GLU A 328 8.91 -50.54 -0.36
C GLU A 328 7.45 -50.73 -0.79
N ALA A 329 6.89 -51.93 -0.60
CA ALA A 329 5.48 -52.19 -0.88
C ALA A 329 4.57 -51.44 0.11
N PHE A 330 4.97 -51.34 1.38
CA PHE A 330 4.27 -50.55 2.40
C PHE A 330 4.28 -49.06 2.07
N ILE A 331 5.42 -48.51 1.65
CA ILE A 331 5.53 -47.12 1.19
C ILE A 331 4.70 -46.89 -0.09
N ALA A 332 4.69 -47.83 -1.02
CA ALA A 332 3.87 -47.75 -2.24
C ALA A 332 2.35 -47.73 -1.94
N LYS A 333 1.91 -48.49 -0.93
CA LYS A 333 0.54 -48.42 -0.43
C LYS A 333 0.23 -47.02 0.13
N ALA A 334 1.14 -46.45 0.93
CA ALA A 334 0.98 -45.10 1.46
C ALA A 334 0.87 -44.04 0.34
N LYS A 335 1.62 -44.16 -0.77
CA LYS A 335 1.46 -43.30 -1.95
C LYS A 335 0.05 -43.40 -2.56
N THR A 336 -0.45 -44.63 -2.68
CA THR A 336 -1.81 -44.89 -3.21
C THR A 336 -2.87 -44.27 -2.32
N ASP A 337 -2.77 -44.44 -0.99
CA ASP A 337 -3.70 -43.85 -0.01
C ASP A 337 -3.69 -42.31 -0.07
N LEU A 338 -2.54 -41.71 -0.36
CA LEU A 338 -2.35 -40.27 -0.54
C LEU A 338 -2.72 -39.76 -1.94
N LYS A 339 -3.04 -40.65 -2.88
CA LYS A 339 -3.35 -40.34 -4.29
C LYS A 339 -2.21 -39.57 -4.97
N ILE A 340 -0.97 -40.04 -4.80
CA ILE A 340 0.24 -39.43 -5.38
C ILE A 340 1.07 -40.40 -6.21
#